data_AF-A0A7T8GKS7-F1
#
_entry.id   AF-A0A7T8GKS7-F1
#
_cell.length_a   1.000
_cell.length_b   1.000
_cell.length_c   1.000
_cell.angle_alpha   90.00
_cell.angle_beta   90.00
_cell.angle_gamma   90.00
#
_symmetry.space_group_name_H-M   'P 1'
#
loop_
_entity.id
_entity.type
_entity.pdbx_description
1 polymer ?
#
loop_
_entity_poly.entity_id
_entity_poly.type
_entity_poly.pdbx_seq_one_letter_code
_entity_poly.pdbx_strand_id
1 'polypeptide(L)'
;MDNVVEVEPEKAGNYIVCFDPLDGSNNIDCLASIGSIFAVYRRVSPKGSPPTLEDVLQPGKNLIAAGYALYGSATVMMLSTGSGVDKYILDPSTGKRDIFKNQSIDVWGMAKDYKRGPSLE
;
A
#
# COMPACT_ATOMS: atom_id res chain seq x y z
N MET A 1 -18.58 -11.69 3.24
CA MET A 1 -18.30 -11.39 1.81
C MET A 1 -18.12 -9.86 1.66
N ASP A 2 -17.71 -9.18 2.74
CA ASP A 2 -18.03 -7.76 2.98
C ASP A 2 -16.84 -6.80 2.76
N ASN A 3 -15.74 -7.31 2.20
CA ASN A 3 -14.49 -6.57 2.02
C ASN A 3 -14.17 -6.26 0.55
N VAL A 4 -15.10 -6.54 -0.38
CA VAL A 4 -14.91 -6.26 -1.81
C VAL A 4 -15.67 -5.00 -2.17
N VAL A 5 -14.94 -4.00 -2.67
CA VAL A 5 -15.52 -2.80 -3.25
C VAL A 5 -15.49 -2.95 -4.77
N GLU A 6 -16.66 -3.19 -5.36
CA GLU A 6 -16.79 -3.22 -6.82
C GLU A 6 -16.91 -1.81 -7.37
N VAL A 7 -16.13 -1.51 -8.40
CA VAL A 7 -16.22 -0.26 -9.14
C VAL A 7 -17.27 -0.44 -10.23
N GLU A 8 -18.13 0.57 -10.41
CA GLU A 8 -19.12 0.61 -11.50
C GLU A 8 -18.45 0.27 -12.85
N PRO A 9 -19.06 -0.59 -13.69
CA PRO A 9 -18.45 -1.07 -14.93
C PRO A 9 -17.93 0.05 -15.86
N GLU A 10 -18.62 1.18 -15.91
CA GLU A 10 -18.26 2.34 -16.74
C GLU A 10 -17.01 3.07 -16.23
N LYS A 11 -16.66 2.89 -14.96
CA LYS A 11 -15.48 3.45 -14.29
C LYS A 11 -14.40 2.39 -14.04
N ALA A 12 -14.68 1.12 -14.34
CA ALA A 12 -13.79 0.02 -14.05
C ALA A 12 -12.52 0.05 -14.92
N GLY A 13 -11.37 -0.10 -14.26
CA GLY A 13 -10.06 -0.15 -14.91
C GLY A 13 -9.54 -1.58 -15.12
N ASN A 14 -8.29 -1.67 -15.61
CA ASN A 14 -7.57 -2.93 -15.82
C ASN A 14 -6.75 -3.38 -14.59
N TYR A 15 -7.11 -2.89 -13.40
CA TYR A 15 -6.32 -3.07 -12.18
C TYR A 15 -7.19 -3.56 -11.03
N ILE A 16 -6.57 -4.37 -10.16
CA ILE A 16 -7.11 -4.72 -8.83
C ILE A 16 -6.25 -4.03 -7.79
N VAL A 17 -6.89 -3.46 -6.78
CA VAL A 17 -6.23 -2.89 -5.61
C VAL A 17 -6.63 -3.70 -4.39
N CYS A 18 -5.66 -4.32 -3.75
CA CYS A 18 -5.82 -4.91 -2.42
C CYS A 18 -5.27 -3.89 -1.41
N PHE A 19 -6.00 -3.63 -0.33
CA PHE A 19 -5.54 -2.68 0.67
C PHE A 19 -6.02 -3.04 2.07
N ASP A 20 -5.18 -2.71 3.05
CA ASP A 20 -5.58 -2.58 4.45
C ASP A 20 -5.75 -1.07 4.73
N PRO A 21 -6.99 -0.60 4.95
CA PRO A 21 -7.23 0.82 5.15
C PRO A 21 -6.58 1.34 6.44
N LEU A 22 -6.35 0.50 7.46
CA LEU A 22 -5.82 0.92 8.75
C LEU A 22 -5.08 -0.22 9.47
N ASP A 23 -3.85 -0.47 9.02
CA ASP A 23 -2.92 -1.38 9.68
C ASP A 23 -2.45 -0.80 11.03
N GLY A 24 -2.36 -1.68 12.02
CA GLY A 24 -2.01 -1.30 13.39
C GLY A 24 -3.14 -0.57 14.13
N SER A 25 -4.41 -0.71 13.72
CA SER A 25 -5.57 -0.07 14.37
C SER A 25 -5.66 -0.27 15.88
N ASN A 26 -5.16 -1.38 16.43
CA ASN A 26 -5.06 -1.62 17.87
C ASN A 26 -4.19 -0.57 18.62
N ASN A 27 -3.36 0.18 17.90
CA ASN A 27 -2.48 1.20 18.46
C ASN A 27 -3.11 2.61 18.48
N ILE A 28 -4.33 2.77 17.97
CA ILE A 28 -5.02 4.07 17.92
C ILE A 28 -5.14 4.68 19.33
N ASP A 29 -5.57 3.88 20.31
CA ASP A 29 -5.78 4.34 21.69
C ASP A 29 -4.49 4.75 22.41
N CYS A 30 -3.35 4.25 21.94
CA CYS A 30 -2.03 4.55 22.49
C CYS A 30 -1.30 5.67 21.74
N LEU A 31 -1.95 6.29 20.72
CA LEU A 31 -1.35 7.30 19.84
C LEU A 31 -0.03 6.85 19.20
N ALA A 32 0.15 5.53 19.04
CA ALA A 32 1.29 4.95 18.35
C ALA A 32 1.09 5.05 16.83
N SER A 33 2.17 4.88 16.07
CA SER A 33 2.11 4.97 14.61
C SER A 33 1.23 3.87 14.02
N ILE A 34 0.38 4.26 13.08
CA ILE A 34 -0.52 3.41 12.31
C ILE A 34 -0.28 3.64 10.82
N GLY A 35 -0.85 2.81 9.95
CA GLY A 35 -0.63 2.96 8.51
C GLY A 35 -1.76 2.45 7.66
N SER A 36 -1.65 2.66 6.35
CA SER A 36 -2.47 2.00 5.35
C SER A 36 -1.54 1.30 4.38
N ILE A 37 -1.85 0.06 4.00
CA ILE A 37 -1.04 -0.72 3.07
C ILE A 37 -1.86 -0.95 1.81
N PHE A 38 -1.26 -0.85 0.64
CA PHE A 38 -1.93 -1.18 -0.61
C PHE A 38 -1.00 -1.92 -1.57
N ALA A 39 -1.63 -2.68 -2.45
CA ALA A 39 -0.98 -3.51 -3.44
C ALA A 39 -1.82 -3.47 -4.72
N VAL A 40 -1.17 -3.27 -5.86
CA VAL A 40 -1.83 -3.11 -7.16
C VAL A 40 -1.40 -4.24 -8.08
N TYR A 41 -2.39 -4.95 -8.60
CA TYR A 41 -2.24 -5.96 -9.65
C TYR A 41 -2.84 -5.47 -10.95
N ARG A 42 -2.30 -5.95 -12.06
CA ARG A 42 -3.02 -5.94 -13.35
C ARG A 42 -4.00 -7.10 -13.36
N ARG A 43 -5.23 -6.86 -13.82
CA ARG A 43 -6.23 -7.92 -14.01
C ARG A 43 -5.76 -8.96 -15.02
N VAL A 44 -6.08 -10.21 -14.79
CA VAL A 44 -5.83 -11.35 -15.67
C VAL A 44 -7.08 -11.76 -16.45
N SER A 45 -8.27 -11.43 -15.94
CA SER A 45 -9.52 -11.62 -16.65
C SER A 45 -9.61 -10.75 -17.92
N PRO A 46 -10.36 -11.18 -18.95
CA PRO A 46 -10.50 -10.43 -20.19
C PRO A 46 -11.02 -8.99 -19.98
N LYS A 47 -10.53 -8.05 -20.79
CA LYS A 47 -11.05 -6.68 -20.76
C LYS A 47 -12.55 -6.66 -21.06
N GLY A 48 -13.30 -5.91 -20.26
CA GLY A 48 -14.75 -5.81 -20.37
C GLY A 48 -15.53 -6.96 -19.73
N SER A 49 -14.85 -8.00 -19.20
CA SER A 49 -15.52 -8.97 -18.34
C SER A 49 -15.58 -8.47 -16.89
N PRO A 50 -16.52 -8.98 -16.08
CA PRO A 50 -16.48 -8.79 -14.63
C PRO A 50 -15.15 -9.29 -14.03
N PRO A 51 -14.65 -8.67 -12.95
CA PRO A 51 -13.49 -9.17 -12.22
C PRO A 51 -13.80 -10.53 -11.60
N THR A 52 -12.79 -11.40 -11.52
CA THR A 52 -12.90 -12.73 -10.93
C THR A 52 -12.00 -12.85 -9.71
N LEU A 53 -12.21 -13.89 -8.90
CA LEU A 53 -11.35 -14.16 -7.75
C LEU A 53 -9.88 -14.39 -8.15
N GLU A 54 -9.64 -14.93 -9.35
CA GLU A 54 -8.30 -15.12 -9.91
C GLU A 54 -7.56 -13.79 -10.14
N ASP A 55 -8.29 -12.69 -10.38
CA ASP A 55 -7.68 -11.36 -10.47
C ASP A 55 -7.07 -10.90 -9.14
N VAL A 56 -7.59 -11.39 -8.01
CA VAL A 56 -7.17 -11.03 -6.66
C VAL A 56 -6.11 -11.99 -6.12
N LEU A 57 -6.28 -13.30 -6.34
CA LEU A 57 -5.41 -14.37 -5.82
C LEU A 57 -4.13 -14.58 -6.64
N GLN A 58 -3.51 -13.48 -7.09
CA GLN A 58 -2.26 -13.54 -7.83
C GLN A 58 -1.06 -13.64 -6.87
N PRO A 59 0.03 -14.33 -7.25
CA PRO A 59 1.27 -14.32 -6.49
C PRO A 59 1.85 -12.90 -6.36
N GLY A 60 2.43 -12.56 -5.21
CA GLY A 60 2.98 -11.22 -4.95
C GLY A 60 4.05 -10.73 -5.94
N LYS A 61 4.76 -11.64 -6.62
CA LYS A 61 5.69 -11.29 -7.72
C LYS A 61 5.01 -10.62 -8.92
N ASN A 62 3.69 -10.71 -9.04
CA ASN A 62 2.89 -10.09 -10.10
C ASN A 62 2.42 -8.67 -9.72
N LEU A 63 2.78 -8.16 -8.54
CA LEU A 63 2.50 -6.78 -8.18
C LEU A 63 3.19 -5.82 -9.15
N ILE A 64 2.42 -4.87 -9.66
CA ILE A 64 2.94 -3.79 -10.53
C ILE A 64 3.24 -2.53 -9.74
N ALA A 65 2.61 -2.39 -8.57
CA ALA A 65 2.92 -1.37 -7.59
C ALA A 65 2.52 -1.85 -6.20
N ALA A 66 3.23 -1.40 -5.18
CA ALA A 66 2.85 -1.58 -3.79
C ALA A 66 3.37 -0.42 -2.97
N GLY A 67 2.73 -0.16 -1.84
CA GLY A 67 3.13 0.92 -0.97
C GLY A 67 2.43 0.89 0.37
N TYR A 68 2.89 1.78 1.24
CA TYR A 68 2.21 2.04 2.49
C TYR A 68 2.29 3.52 2.85
N ALA A 69 1.23 4.02 3.47
CA ALA A 69 1.23 5.29 4.16
C ALA A 69 1.46 5.03 5.65
N LEU A 70 2.38 5.78 6.26
CA LEU A 70 2.66 5.75 7.69
C LEU A 70 2.18 7.06 8.30
N TYR A 71 1.31 6.95 9.30
CA TYR A 71 0.77 8.05 10.08
C TYR A 71 1.46 8.05 11.45
N GLY A 72 2.59 8.75 11.53
CA GLY A 72 3.37 8.90 12.76
C GLY A 72 3.58 10.37 13.12
N SER A 73 4.77 10.72 13.61
CA SER A 73 5.16 12.11 13.85
C SER A 73 5.14 12.98 12.58
N ALA A 74 5.27 12.34 11.41
CA ALA A 74 4.98 12.90 10.10
C ALA A 74 4.22 11.85 9.27
N THR A 75 3.43 12.32 8.30
CA THR A 75 2.78 11.43 7.34
C THR A 75 3.72 11.16 6.16
N VAL A 76 4.05 9.90 5.95
CA VAL A 76 4.99 9.45 4.90
C VAL A 76 4.34 8.38 4.05
N MET A 77 4.48 8.45 2.73
CA MET A 77 4.11 7.40 1.80
C MET A 77 5.37 6.77 1.21
N MET A 78 5.43 5.45 1.24
CA MET A 78 6.42 4.64 0.53
C MET A 78 5.74 4.00 -0.66
N LEU A 79 6.34 4.12 -1.85
CA LEU A 79 5.80 3.57 -3.09
C LEU A 79 6.91 2.85 -3.86
N SER A 80 6.59 1.67 -4.39
CA SER A 80 7.40 0.98 -5.39
C SER A 80 6.55 0.60 -6.59
N THR A 81 7.13 0.75 -7.78
CA THR A 81 6.56 0.30 -9.07
C THR A 81 7.49 -0.71 -9.78
N GLY A 82 8.39 -1.34 -9.02
CA GLY A 82 9.31 -2.37 -9.52
C GLY A 82 10.75 -1.88 -9.82
N SER A 83 11.04 -0.59 -9.69
CA SER A 83 12.38 -0.02 -9.92
C SER A 83 12.87 0.78 -8.70
N GLY A 84 13.00 0.10 -7.56
CA GLY A 84 13.36 0.72 -6.29
C GLY A 84 12.14 1.21 -5.51
N VAL A 85 12.40 2.01 -4.48
CA VAL A 85 11.36 2.53 -3.58
C VAL A 85 11.52 4.04 -3.42
N ASP A 86 10.44 4.76 -3.63
CA ASP A 86 10.34 6.19 -3.45
C ASP A 86 9.67 6.51 -2.11
N LYS A 87 10.28 7.42 -1.35
CA LYS A 87 9.68 8.04 -0.17
C LYS A 87 9.07 9.38 -0.53
N TYR A 88 7.91 9.64 0.06
CA TYR A 88 7.12 10.84 -0.13
C TYR A 88 6.66 11.34 1.24
N ILE A 89 6.96 12.58 1.63
CA ILE A 89 6.58 13.15 2.94
C ILE A 89 5.52 14.24 2.75
N LEU A 90 4.41 14.16 3.49
CA LEU A 90 3.34 15.16 3.44
C LEU A 90 3.72 16.40 4.26
N ASP A 91 3.64 17.58 3.63
CA ASP A 91 3.78 18.87 4.31
C ASP A 91 2.40 19.42 4.72
N PRO A 92 2.08 19.46 6.03
CA PRO A 92 0.78 19.91 6.50
C PRO A 92 0.57 21.43 6.39
N SER A 93 1.65 22.21 6.20
CA SER A 93 1.61 23.68 6.29
C SER A 93 1.05 24.37 5.04
N THR A 94 1.10 23.70 3.89
CA THR A 94 0.85 24.37 2.60
C THR A 94 -0.60 24.32 2.13
N GLY A 95 -1.46 23.51 2.77
CA GLY A 95 -2.84 23.24 2.30
C GLY A 95 -2.92 22.66 0.87
N LYS A 96 -1.79 22.54 0.17
CA LYS A 96 -1.63 21.90 -1.14
C LYS A 96 -1.28 20.46 -0.89
N ARG A 97 -1.99 19.55 -1.54
CA ARG A 97 -1.84 18.10 -1.39
C ARG A 97 -0.52 17.55 -1.94
N ASP A 98 0.37 18.41 -2.44
CA ASP A 98 1.35 18.01 -3.45
C ASP A 98 2.71 18.73 -3.28
N ILE A 99 3.46 18.41 -2.22
CA ILE A 99 4.93 18.41 -2.34
C ILE A 99 5.45 17.19 -1.59
N PHE A 100 5.41 16.05 -2.24
CA PHE A 100 6.17 14.93 -1.75
C PHE A 100 7.62 15.07 -2.23
N LYS A 101 8.55 15.31 -1.30
CA LYS A 101 9.98 15.22 -1.62
C LYS A 101 10.31 13.75 -1.92
N ASN A 102 10.60 13.46 -3.18
CA ASN A 102 11.07 12.14 -3.60
C ASN A 102 12.50 11.92 -3.08
N GLN A 103 12.71 10.79 -2.44
CA GLN A 103 14.03 10.27 -2.12
C GLN A 103 14.01 8.78 -2.42
N SER A 104 14.85 8.34 -3.35
CA SER A 104 15.10 6.91 -3.56
C SER A 104 15.72 6.32 -2.30
N ILE A 105 15.16 5.21 -1.84
CA ILE A 105 15.64 4.50 -0.66
C ILE A 105 16.35 3.22 -1.08
N ASP A 106 17.59 3.11 -0.65
CA ASP A 106 18.34 1.86 -0.64
C ASP A 106 18.44 1.34 0.80
N VAL A 107 18.30 0.02 0.97
CA VAL A 107 18.51 -0.64 2.25
C VAL A 107 19.98 -1.00 2.36
N TRP A 108 20.72 -0.31 3.24
CA TRP A 108 22.17 -0.47 3.36
C TRP A 108 22.57 -1.44 4.48
N GLY A 109 23.53 -2.33 4.18
CA GLY A 109 24.29 -3.09 5.18
C GLY A 109 23.56 -4.25 5.87
N MET A 110 24.22 -4.87 6.85
CA MET A 110 23.58 -5.88 7.71
C MET A 110 22.64 -5.19 8.70
N ALA A 111 21.43 -5.72 8.85
CA ALA A 111 20.48 -5.27 9.86
C ALA A 111 21.09 -5.39 11.26
N LYS A 112 21.00 -4.31 12.06
CA LYS A 112 21.47 -4.28 13.45
C LYS A 112 20.35 -4.43 14.47
N ASP A 113 19.11 -4.27 14.01
CA ASP A 113 17.91 -4.34 14.82
C ASP A 113 17.01 -5.47 14.33
N TYR A 114 16.29 -6.09 15.26
CA TYR A 114 15.34 -7.17 14.96
C TYR A 114 14.03 -6.90 15.68
N LYS A 115 12.91 -6.99 14.94
CA LYS A 115 11.56 -6.95 15.49
C LYS A 115 10.90 -8.30 15.23
N ARG A 116 10.56 -9.02 16.30
CA ARG A 116 9.84 -10.30 16.21
C ARG A 116 8.36 -10.02 15.94
N GLY A 117 7.79 -10.65 14.91
CA GLY A 117 6.34 -10.69 14.73
C GLY A 117 5.67 -11.56 15.81
N PRO A 118 4.35 -11.50 15.96
CA PRO A 118 3.63 -12.43 16.83
C PRO A 118 3.94 -13.87 16.39
N SER A 119 4.19 -14.74 17.36
CA SER A 119 4.35 -16.17 17.09
C SER A 119 3.02 -16.72 16.57
N LEU A 120 3.05 -17.31 15.38
CA LEU A 120 1.97 -18.16 14.90
C LEU A 120 2.01 -19.43 15.76
N GLU A 121 1.04 -19.59 16.65
CA GLU A 121 0.66 -20.91 17.21
C GLU A 121 -0.36 -21.58 16.28
#